data_AF-A0A699SF75-F1
#
_entry.id   AF-A0A699SF75-F1
#
_cell.length_a   1.000
_cell.length_b   1.000
_cell.length_c   1.000
_cell.angle_alpha   90.00
_cell.angle_beta   90.00
_cell.angle_gamma   90.00
#
_symmetry.space_group_name_H-M   'P 1'
#
loop_
_entity.id
_entity.type
_entity.pdbx_description
1 polymer ?
#
loop_
_entity_poly.entity_id
_entity_poly.type
_entity_poly.pdbx_seq_one_letter_code
_entity_poly.pdbx_strand_id
1 'polypeptide(L)'
;DQDAPSPSKSQTTPETHSFVIPQDVEEDIHDIEVAHMGNDLLFVSTRLQLHEQALFCYYDAFLTSVEPKTYKDALTQSCWIEAMQEELNEFERLKVWELVPRPDKVMVITLKWIYKVKLDEL
;
A
#
# COMPACT_ATOMS: atom_id res chain seq x y z
N ASP A 1 -50.73 -9.32 38.11
CA ASP A 1 -50.77 -8.86 36.72
C ASP A 1 -49.35 -8.80 36.19
N GLN A 2 -48.86 -9.78 35.40
CA GLN A 2 -49.22 -10.12 34.02
C GLN A 2 -49.11 -8.91 33.08
N ASP A 3 -48.02 -8.81 32.32
CA ASP A 3 -48.05 -9.16 30.89
C ASP A 3 -46.62 -9.19 30.30
N ALA A 4 -46.42 -10.13 29.38
CA ALA A 4 -45.27 -10.21 28.47
C ALA A 4 -45.64 -9.54 27.12
N PRO A 5 -44.69 -9.27 26.19
CA PRO A 5 -44.18 -10.33 25.30
C PRO A 5 -42.70 -10.17 24.84
N SER A 6 -42.13 -11.29 24.36
CA SER A 6 -40.80 -11.47 23.72
C SER A 6 -40.81 -11.14 22.21
N PRO A 7 -39.81 -11.53 21.36
CA PRO A 7 -38.33 -11.43 21.37
C PRO A 7 -37.76 -10.86 20.04
N SER A 8 -36.43 -10.61 19.90
CA SER A 8 -35.61 -11.09 18.76
C SER A 8 -34.14 -10.61 18.70
N LYS A 9 -33.26 -11.63 18.67
CA LYS A 9 -32.05 -11.88 17.85
C LYS A 9 -30.87 -10.89 17.78
N SER A 10 -29.76 -11.42 18.31
CA SER A 10 -28.44 -11.61 17.68
C SER A 10 -27.62 -10.38 17.27
N GLN A 11 -26.40 -10.25 17.81
CA GLN A 11 -25.17 -10.52 17.05
C GLN A 11 -23.92 -10.40 17.95
N THR A 12 -23.09 -11.45 17.91
CA THR A 12 -21.74 -11.57 18.49
C THR A 12 -20.72 -10.87 17.59
N THR A 13 -19.77 -10.09 18.15
CA THR A 13 -18.43 -9.89 17.57
C THR A 13 -17.43 -9.52 18.69
N PRO A 14 -16.17 -10.00 18.66
CA PRO A 14 -15.34 -10.17 19.85
C PRO A 14 -14.34 -9.03 20.11
N GLU A 15 -14.03 -8.89 21.41
CA GLU A 15 -12.70 -8.68 22.01
C GLU A 15 -11.78 -7.62 21.38
N THR A 16 -11.86 -6.43 21.95
CA THR A 16 -10.71 -5.55 22.19
C THR A 16 -9.64 -6.32 22.94
N HIS A 17 -8.44 -6.54 22.39
CA HIS A 17 -7.23 -6.51 23.21
C HIS A 17 -6.00 -6.20 22.34
N SER A 18 -5.49 -4.99 22.57
CA SER A 18 -4.25 -4.45 22.05
C SER A 18 -3.07 -5.38 22.40
N PHE A 19 -2.15 -5.62 21.47
CA PHE A 19 -0.89 -6.27 21.79
C PHE A 19 0.30 -5.44 21.29
N VAL A 20 0.97 -4.82 22.27
CA VAL A 20 2.28 -4.21 22.19
C VAL A 20 3.31 -5.33 22.09
N ILE A 21 4.25 -5.21 21.15
CA ILE A 21 5.35 -6.18 20.94
C ILE A 21 6.45 -5.93 21.99
N PRO A 22 6.89 -6.93 22.77
CA PRO A 22 8.20 -6.89 23.39
C PRO A 22 9.24 -7.48 22.43
N GLN A 23 10.31 -6.73 22.19
CA GLN A 23 11.55 -7.23 21.62
C GLN A 23 12.41 -7.81 22.75
N ASP A 24 12.71 -9.11 22.68
CA ASP A 24 13.87 -9.79 23.28
C ASP A 24 13.92 -11.19 22.62
N VAL A 25 14.80 -11.43 21.66
CA VAL A 25 16.15 -12.01 21.80
C VAL A 25 16.12 -13.51 22.14
N GLU A 26 16.61 -14.26 21.14
CA GLU A 26 17.32 -15.53 21.24
C GLU A 26 16.49 -16.78 21.58
N GLU A 27 15.95 -17.41 20.53
CA GLU A 27 15.76 -18.85 20.55
C GLU A 27 16.53 -19.47 19.39
N ASP A 28 17.57 -20.17 19.83
CA ASP A 28 18.45 -21.08 19.13
C ASP A 28 17.67 -22.02 18.18
N ILE A 29 17.96 -21.93 16.88
CA ILE A 29 17.63 -22.98 15.92
C ILE A 29 18.91 -23.32 15.16
N HIS A 30 19.88 -23.85 15.90
CA HIS A 30 20.75 -24.87 15.33
C HIS A 30 19.87 -26.05 14.87
N ASP A 31 20.06 -26.41 13.60
CA ASP A 31 19.57 -27.62 12.93
C ASP A 31 18.09 -27.68 12.52
N ILE A 32 17.74 -26.92 11.47
CA ILE A 32 16.83 -27.46 10.44
C ILE A 32 17.46 -27.25 9.06
N GLU A 33 18.20 -28.26 8.62
CA GLU A 33 18.54 -28.44 7.21
C GLU A 33 17.25 -28.74 6.43
N VAL A 34 16.57 -27.69 5.98
CA VAL A 34 15.59 -27.84 4.90
C VAL A 34 16.37 -27.77 3.60
N ALA A 35 16.78 -28.94 3.10
CA ALA A 35 17.28 -29.08 1.74
C ALA A 35 16.18 -28.65 0.75
N HIS A 36 16.16 -27.36 0.41
CA HIS A 36 15.42 -26.88 -0.74
C HIS A 36 16.25 -27.29 -1.97
N MET A 37 16.06 -28.55 -2.40
CA MET A 37 16.59 -29.00 -3.68
C MET A 37 15.97 -28.16 -4.79
N GLY A 38 16.75 -27.19 -5.28
CA GLY A 38 16.42 -26.37 -6.43
C GLY A 38 16.52 -24.89 -6.12
N ASN A 39 17.75 -24.36 -6.13
CA ASN A 39 18.18 -23.26 -7.01
C ASN A 39 19.57 -22.73 -6.60
N ASP A 40 20.63 -23.51 -6.81
CA ASP A 40 22.01 -22.97 -6.96
C ASP A 40 22.19 -22.29 -8.34
N LEU A 41 21.17 -21.59 -8.83
CA LEU A 41 21.18 -20.87 -10.11
C LEU A 41 21.70 -19.43 -9.99
N LEU A 42 22.03 -18.98 -8.77
CA LEU A 42 22.67 -17.68 -8.56
C LEU A 42 24.17 -17.69 -8.92
N PHE A 43 24.77 -18.85 -9.17
CA PHE A 43 26.22 -18.94 -9.43
C PHE A 43 26.61 -18.92 -10.92
N VAL A 44 25.68 -19.18 -11.86
CA VAL A 44 25.98 -19.14 -13.30
C VAL A 44 24.90 -18.37 -14.06
N SER A 45 24.92 -17.04 -13.93
CA SER A 45 24.19 -16.15 -14.84
C SER A 45 25.00 -15.94 -16.12
N THR A 46 24.32 -15.94 -17.28
CA THR A 46 24.96 -15.56 -18.54
C THR A 46 25.21 -14.04 -18.58
N ARG A 47 26.20 -13.59 -19.36
CA ARG A 47 26.49 -12.14 -19.52
C ARG A 47 25.27 -11.35 -20.01
N LEU A 48 24.39 -11.97 -20.79
CA LEU A 48 23.15 -11.37 -21.27
C LEU A 48 22.13 -11.20 -20.13
N GLN A 49 21.92 -12.23 -19.30
CA GLN A 49 21.01 -12.15 -18.15
C GLN A 49 21.46 -11.09 -17.14
N LEU A 50 22.76 -10.99 -16.87
CA LEU A 50 23.31 -9.95 -16.00
C LEU A 50 23.06 -8.55 -16.57
N HIS A 51 23.17 -8.40 -17.90
CA HIS A 51 22.90 -7.12 -18.56
C HIS A 51 21.41 -6.73 -18.48
N GLU A 52 20.50 -7.67 -18.74
CA GLU A 52 19.06 -7.46 -18.61
C GLU A 52 18.66 -7.12 -17.17
N GLN A 53 19.19 -7.85 -16.19
CA GLN A 53 18.96 -7.56 -14.78
C GLN A 53 19.49 -6.18 -14.38
N ALA A 54 20.68 -5.81 -14.86
CA ALA A 54 21.26 -4.49 -14.60
C ALA A 54 20.43 -3.36 -15.23
N LEU A 55 19.93 -3.56 -16.45
CA LEU A 55 19.03 -2.61 -17.11
C LEU A 55 17.72 -2.45 -16.32
N PHE A 56 17.13 -3.56 -15.87
CA PHE A 56 15.92 -3.55 -15.07
C PHE A 56 16.13 -2.78 -13.74
N CYS A 57 17.19 -3.11 -13.00
CA CYS A 57 17.52 -2.41 -11.74
C CYS A 57 17.81 -0.92 -11.96
N TYR A 58 18.51 -0.56 -13.04
CA TYR A 58 18.78 0.84 -13.37
C TYR A 58 17.48 1.60 -13.65
N TYR A 59 16.58 1.00 -14.42
CA TYR A 59 15.31 1.62 -14.77
C TYR A 59 14.39 1.78 -13.56
N ASP A 60 14.28 0.76 -12.71
CA ASP A 60 13.54 0.82 -11.45
C ASP A 60 14.12 1.88 -10.49
N ALA A 61 15.45 1.93 -10.34
CA ALA A 61 16.12 2.97 -9.56
C ALA A 61 15.87 4.37 -10.13
N PHE A 62 15.80 4.51 -11.45
CA PHE A 62 15.47 5.78 -12.10
C PHE A 62 14.02 6.19 -11.82
N LEU A 63 13.04 5.31 -12.03
CA LEU A 63 11.63 5.60 -11.77
C LEU A 63 11.39 6.00 -10.32
N THR A 64 11.94 5.23 -9.37
CA THR A 64 11.84 5.54 -7.94
C THR A 64 12.55 6.85 -7.56
N SER A 65 13.53 7.30 -8.35
CA SER A 65 14.22 8.59 -8.14
C SER A 65 13.42 9.79 -8.64
N VAL A 66 12.63 9.63 -9.71
CA VAL A 66 11.81 10.70 -10.30
C VAL A 66 10.43 10.81 -9.66
N GLU A 67 9.96 9.74 -9.00
CA GLU A 67 8.71 9.74 -8.24
C GLU A 67 8.79 10.68 -7.03
N PRO A 68 7.80 11.59 -6.87
CA PRO A 68 7.70 12.46 -5.71
C PRO A 68 7.52 11.65 -4.43
N LYS A 69 8.38 11.91 -3.45
CA LYS A 69 8.27 11.28 -2.11
C LYS A 69 7.28 12.02 -1.22
N THR A 70 7.03 13.30 -1.50
CA THR A 70 6.11 14.14 -0.74
C THR A 70 5.14 14.90 -1.65
N TYR A 71 4.00 15.30 -1.09
CA TYR A 71 3.06 16.16 -1.82
C TYR A 71 3.69 17.50 -2.22
N LYS A 72 4.64 18.01 -1.41
CA LYS A 72 5.33 19.26 -1.71
C LYS A 72 6.19 19.11 -2.96
N ASP A 73 6.91 18.01 -3.09
CA ASP A 73 7.73 17.71 -4.27
C ASP A 73 6.85 17.59 -5.52
N ALA A 74 5.70 16.92 -5.41
CA ALA A 74 4.74 16.78 -6.50
C ALA A 74 4.19 18.15 -6.96
N LEU A 75 3.89 19.06 -6.03
CA LEU A 75 3.41 20.41 -6.33
C LEU A 75 4.45 21.33 -6.97
N THR A 76 5.73 20.92 -7.06
CA THR A 76 6.75 21.69 -7.79
C THR A 76 6.80 21.39 -9.28
N GLN A 77 6.19 20.28 -9.70
CA GLN A 77 6.31 19.75 -11.06
C GLN A 77 4.93 19.76 -11.74
N SER A 78 4.83 20.42 -12.90
CA SER A 78 3.55 20.58 -13.60
C SER A 78 2.92 19.25 -14.01
N CYS A 79 3.70 18.26 -14.45
CA CYS A 79 3.19 16.95 -14.85
C CYS A 79 2.43 16.24 -13.72
N TRP A 80 2.92 16.34 -12.48
CA TRP A 80 2.26 15.75 -11.31
C TRP A 80 1.02 16.54 -10.90
N ILE A 81 1.06 17.87 -11.01
CA ILE A 81 -0.10 18.73 -10.75
C ILE A 81 -1.24 18.45 -11.74
N GLU A 82 -0.90 18.36 -13.03
CA GLU A 82 -1.83 18.04 -14.11
C GLU A 82 -2.46 16.66 -13.88
N ALA A 83 -1.64 15.63 -13.61
CA ALA A 83 -2.13 14.28 -13.33
C ALA A 83 -3.06 14.21 -12.10
N MET A 84 -2.73 14.93 -11.01
CA MET A 84 -3.61 15.01 -9.83
C MET A 84 -4.95 15.69 -10.17
N GLN A 85 -4.92 16.76 -10.95
CA GLN A 85 -6.12 17.48 -11.35
C GLN A 85 -7.00 16.64 -12.28
N GLU A 86 -6.40 15.90 -13.21
CA GLU A 86 -7.11 14.96 -14.09
C GLU A 86 -7.84 13.87 -13.29
N GLU A 87 -7.17 13.24 -12.32
CA GLU A 87 -7.78 12.21 -11.46
C GLU A 87 -8.95 12.78 -10.63
N LEU A 88 -8.76 13.97 -10.03
CA LEU A 88 -9.83 14.65 -9.27
C LEU A 88 -11.02 15.01 -10.16
N ASN A 89 -10.76 15.50 -11.37
CA ASN A 89 -11.82 15.84 -12.34
C ASN A 89 -12.59 14.59 -12.76
N GLU A 90 -11.92 13.45 -12.92
CA GLU A 90 -12.58 12.20 -13.25
C GLU A 90 -13.52 11.74 -12.13
N PHE A 91 -13.14 11.90 -10.85
CA PHE A 91 -14.03 11.62 -9.73
C PHE A 91 -15.29 12.50 -9.74
N GLU A 92 -15.14 13.78 -10.07
CA GLU A 92 -16.26 14.71 -10.22
C GLU A 92 -17.16 14.30 -11.41
N ARG A 93 -16.57 13.97 -12.55
CA ARG A 93 -17.29 13.54 -13.76
C ARG A 93 -18.10 12.27 -13.52
N LEU A 94 -17.52 11.30 -12.82
CA LEU A 94 -18.17 10.04 -12.45
C LEU A 94 -19.15 10.21 -11.28
N LYS A 95 -19.21 11.40 -10.65
CA LYS A 95 -20.04 11.70 -9.48
C LYS A 95 -19.84 10.71 -8.34
N VAL A 96 -18.62 10.18 -8.20
CA VAL A 96 -18.29 9.24 -7.14
C VAL A 96 -18.09 9.96 -5.81
N TRP A 97 -17.79 11.26 -5.83
CA TRP A 97 -17.45 12.08 -4.67
C TRP A 97 -18.31 13.36 -4.63
N GLU A 98 -18.74 13.75 -3.43
CA GLU A 98 -19.43 15.02 -3.17
C GLU A 98 -18.60 15.85 -2.17
N LEU A 99 -18.37 17.12 -2.50
CA LEU A 99 -17.68 18.03 -1.59
C LEU A 99 -18.63 18.46 -0.47
N VAL A 100 -18.45 17.88 0.71
CA VAL A 100 -19.24 18.22 1.90
C VAL A 100 -18.44 19.15 2.84
N PRO A 101 -19.11 20.09 3.53
CA PRO A 101 -18.48 20.86 4.60
C PRO A 101 -17.87 19.93 5.66
N ARG A 102 -16.75 20.35 6.24
CA ARG A 102 -16.07 19.56 7.27
C ARG A 102 -17.02 19.36 8.47
N PRO A 103 -17.30 18.11 8.87
CA PRO A 103 -18.18 17.85 10.01
C PRO A 103 -17.50 18.24 11.33
N ASP A 104 -18.29 18.82 12.24
CA ASP A 104 -17.83 19.19 13.58
C ASP A 104 -17.71 17.97 14.48
N LYS A 105 -16.62 17.91 15.27
CA LYS A 105 -16.39 16.90 16.32
C LYS A 105 -16.34 15.44 15.82
N VAL A 106 -16.28 15.21 14.51
CA VAL A 106 -16.09 13.89 13.89
C VAL A 106 -14.67 13.80 13.33
N MET A 107 -14.06 12.61 13.43
CA MET A 107 -12.78 12.36 12.80
C MET A 107 -12.94 12.35 11.28
N VAL A 108 -12.28 13.29 10.60
CA VAL A 108 -12.21 13.30 9.14
C VAL A 108 -11.25 12.22 8.70
N ILE A 109 -11.71 11.29 7.86
CA ILE A 109 -10.83 10.35 7.18
C ILE A 109 -10.05 11.15 6.12
N THR A 110 -8.75 11.27 6.32
CA THR A 110 -7.88 11.96 5.38
C THR A 110 -7.49 11.05 4.24
N LEU A 111 -7.39 11.61 3.05
CA LEU A 111 -6.87 10.92 1.87
C LEU A 111 -5.37 11.10 1.79
N LYS A 112 -4.68 10.06 1.31
CA LYS A 112 -3.25 10.09 1.09
C LYS A 112 -2.98 9.82 -0.38
N TRP A 113 -2.31 10.76 -1.04
CA TRP A 113 -1.82 10.58 -2.40
C TRP A 113 -0.62 9.65 -2.42
N ILE A 114 -0.61 8.75 -3.41
CA ILE A 114 0.53 7.89 -3.75
C ILE A 114 0.90 8.24 -5.19
N TYR A 115 2.12 8.72 -5.39
CA TYR A 115 2.63 9.12 -6.70
C TYR A 115 3.40 7.95 -7.29
N LYS A 116 2.99 7.52 -8.49
CA LYS A 116 3.68 6.48 -9.25
C LYS A 116 3.66 6.83 -10.73
N VAL A 117 4.77 6.57 -11.41
CA VAL A 117 4.80 6.68 -12.87
C VAL A 117 4.01 5.50 -13.43
N LYS A 118 2.96 5.80 -14.21
CA LYS A 118 2.21 4.77 -14.94
C LYS A 118 3.02 4.41 -16.19
N LEU A 119 3.40 3.14 -16.31
CA LEU A 119 3.94 2.60 -17.55
C LEU A 119 2.75 2.05 -18.32
N ASP A 120 2.42 2.67 -19.43
CA ASP A 120 1.49 2.05 -20.38
C ASP A 120 2.16 0.76 -20.90
N GLU A 121 1.39 -0.33 -20.99
CA GLU A 121 1.86 -1.56 -21.62
C GLU A 121 2.25 -1.23 -23.07
N LEU A 122 3.55 -1.25 -23.38
CA LEU A 122 4.10 -1.06 -24.72
C LEU A 122 3.74 -2.21 -25.66
#